data_AF-A0A7C5PUX7-F1
#
_entry.id   AF-A0A7C5PUX7-F1
#
_cell.length_a   1.000
_cell.length_b   1.000
_cell.length_c   1.000
_cell.angle_alpha   90.00
_cell.angle_beta   90.00
_cell.angle_gamma   90.00
#
_symmetry.space_group_name_H-M   'P 1'
#
loop_
_entity.id
_entity.type
_entity.pdbx_description
1 polymer ?
#
loop_
_entity_poly.entity_id
_entity_poly.type
_entity_poly.pdbx_seq_one_letter_code
_entity_poly.pdbx_strand_id
1 'polypeptide(L)'
;HAEMVARCLEEADYDAELIERVKLAVSKQSLKTNEDTQVVEDVAALVFIEHYMQDFVDKHPEYDEEKWLGIVVRTLKKMRAQAQQFALEGHIALPEPLIPLIQKAVSSL
;
A
#
# COMPACT_ATOMS: atom_id res chain seq x y z
N HIS A 1 -11.37 11.88 -4.26
CA HIS A 1 -10.71 11.80 -2.94
C HIS A 1 -9.84 13.03 -2.69
N ALA A 2 -8.88 13.38 -3.57
CA ALA A 2 -8.02 14.55 -3.38
C ALA A 2 -8.77 15.88 -3.19
N GLU A 3 -9.77 16.17 -4.02
CA GLU A 3 -10.62 17.37 -3.87
C GLU A 3 -11.42 17.38 -2.55
N MET A 4 -11.84 16.21 -2.07
CA MET A 4 -12.57 16.11 -0.80
C MET A 4 -11.63 16.38 0.37
N VAL A 5 -10.40 15.85 0.35
CA VAL A 5 -9.40 16.12 1.38
C VAL A 5 -9.02 17.60 1.40
N ALA A 6 -8.82 18.21 0.24
CA ALA A 6 -8.51 19.64 0.14
C ALA A 6 -9.62 20.49 0.77
N ARG A 7 -10.89 20.23 0.42
CA ARG A 7 -12.04 20.92 1.03
C ARG A 7 -12.10 20.76 2.54
N CYS A 8 -11.87 19.56 3.07
CA CYS A 8 -11.86 19.35 4.53
C CYS A 8 -10.75 20.15 5.23
N LEU A 9 -9.59 20.30 4.60
CA LEU A 9 -8.47 21.06 5.15
C LEU A 9 -8.71 22.58 5.05
N GLU A 10 -9.34 23.05 3.97
CA GLU A 10 -9.80 24.43 3.85
C GLU A 10 -10.83 24.78 4.94
N GLU A 11 -11.81 23.89 5.17
CA GLU A 11 -12.82 24.04 6.24
C GLU A 11 -12.18 24.05 7.65
N ALA A 12 -10.99 23.48 7.79
CA ALA A 12 -10.21 23.44 9.02
C ALA A 12 -9.15 24.56 9.15
N ASP A 13 -9.14 25.54 8.22
CA ASP A 13 -8.26 26.72 8.23
C ASP A 13 -6.75 26.42 8.09
N TYR A 14 -6.41 25.34 7.37
CA TYR A 14 -5.04 25.05 6.97
C TYR A 14 -4.58 25.92 5.79
N ASP A 15 -3.27 26.16 5.69
CA ASP A 15 -2.70 26.98 4.62
C ASP A 15 -2.69 26.27 3.24
N ALA A 16 -2.69 27.07 2.18
CA ALA A 16 -2.79 26.59 0.80
C ALA A 16 -1.59 25.72 0.36
N GLU A 17 -0.40 25.96 0.91
CA GLU A 17 0.79 25.16 0.58
C GLU A 17 0.63 23.74 1.13
N LEU A 18 0.19 23.61 2.39
CA LEU A 18 -0.12 22.31 2.99
C LEU A 18 -1.23 21.59 2.24
N ILE A 19 -2.31 22.30 1.89
CA ILE A 19 -3.45 21.72 1.16
C ILE A 19 -2.99 21.11 -0.18
N GLU A 20 -2.22 21.85 -0.97
CA GLU A 20 -1.73 21.37 -2.27
C GLU A 20 -0.77 20.19 -2.12
N ARG A 21 0.11 20.21 -1.11
CA ARG A 21 0.99 19.09 -0.80
C ARG A 21 0.20 17.82 -0.47
N VAL A 22 -0.78 17.91 0.44
CA VAL A 22 -1.61 16.77 0.83
C VAL A 22 -2.47 16.29 -0.35
N LYS A 23 -3.05 17.21 -1.10
CA LYS A 23 -3.84 16.92 -2.31
C LYS A 23 -3.02 16.11 -3.31
N LEU A 24 -1.77 16.51 -3.54
CA LEU A 24 -0.85 15.78 -4.41
C LEU A 24 -0.53 14.38 -3.86
N ALA A 25 -0.20 14.28 -2.57
CA ALA A 25 0.12 13.01 -1.92
C ALA A 25 -1.01 11.98 -2.04
N VAL A 26 -2.25 12.39 -1.76
CA VAL A 26 -3.41 11.49 -1.78
C VAL A 26 -3.94 11.22 -3.19
N SER A 27 -3.61 12.05 -4.18
CA SER A 27 -4.06 11.89 -5.58
C SER A 27 -3.51 10.64 -6.26
N LYS A 28 -2.48 10.00 -5.67
CA LYS A 28 -1.74 8.86 -6.24
C LYS A 28 -1.11 9.18 -7.60
N GLN A 29 -0.86 10.45 -7.88
CA GLN A 29 -0.11 10.90 -9.04
C GLN A 29 1.38 11.02 -8.71
N SER A 30 2.22 10.96 -9.75
CA SER A 30 3.68 11.15 -9.61
C SER A 30 4.36 10.17 -8.65
N LEU A 31 3.89 8.92 -8.63
CA LEU A 31 4.36 7.81 -7.78
C LEU A 31 5.88 7.61 -7.76
N LYS A 32 6.58 7.99 -8.82
CA LYS A 32 8.04 7.82 -8.93
C LYS A 32 8.84 9.00 -8.36
N THR A 33 8.21 10.16 -8.20
CA THR A 33 8.92 11.43 -7.96
C THR A 33 8.41 12.21 -6.76
N ASN A 34 7.23 11.90 -6.23
CA ASN A 34 6.70 12.53 -5.02
C ASN A 34 6.82 11.57 -3.82
N GLU A 35 7.58 11.98 -2.82
CA GLU A 35 7.84 11.17 -1.62
C GLU A 35 6.59 10.95 -0.77
N ASP A 36 5.74 11.96 -0.58
CA ASP A 36 4.51 11.82 0.20
C ASP A 36 3.53 10.83 -0.46
N THR A 37 3.42 10.86 -1.79
CA THR A 37 2.64 9.86 -2.54
C THR A 37 3.18 8.46 -2.31
N GLN A 38 4.51 8.28 -2.30
CA GLN A 38 5.12 6.98 -2.03
C GLN A 38 4.84 6.49 -0.60
N VAL A 39 4.89 7.39 0.39
CA VAL A 39 4.51 7.07 1.78
C VAL A 39 3.04 6.63 1.85
N VAL A 40 2.14 7.33 1.17
CA VAL A 40 0.71 6.98 1.14
C VAL A 40 0.49 5.60 0.49
N GLU A 41 1.21 5.26 -0.58
CA GLU A 41 1.12 3.93 -1.19
C GLU A 41 1.73 2.83 -0.31
N ASP A 42 2.85 3.09 0.36
CA ASP A 42 3.42 2.16 1.34
C ASP A 42 2.38 1.80 2.40
N VAL A 43 1.78 2.82 3.03
CA VAL A 43 0.76 2.63 4.06
C VAL A 43 -0.45 1.90 3.50
N ALA A 44 -0.92 2.26 2.30
CA ALA A 44 -2.06 1.60 1.67
C ALA A 44 -1.79 0.11 1.40
N ALA A 45 -0.57 -0.24 0.95
CA ALA A 45 -0.19 -1.61 0.68
C ALA A 45 0.01 -2.43 1.98
N LEU A 46 0.64 -1.85 3.00
CA LEU A 46 0.80 -2.48 4.32
C LEU A 46 -0.56 -2.76 4.97
N VAL A 47 -1.45 -1.77 4.98
CA VAL A 47 -2.82 -1.91 5.48
C VAL A 47 -3.59 -2.98 4.69
N PHE A 48 -3.42 -3.03 3.36
CA PHE A 48 -4.01 -4.10 2.55
C PHE A 48 -3.52 -5.48 2.96
N ILE A 49 -2.21 -5.67 3.10
CA ILE A 49 -1.61 -6.94 3.53
C ILE A 49 -2.17 -7.36 4.88
N GLU A 50 -2.16 -6.46 5.86
CA GLU A 50 -2.49 -6.78 7.24
C GLU A 50 -3.99 -7.02 7.48
N HIS A 51 -4.85 -6.20 6.89
CA HIS A 51 -6.26 -6.16 7.26
C HIS A 51 -7.22 -6.66 6.20
N TYR A 52 -6.79 -6.80 4.94
CA TYR A 52 -7.71 -7.09 3.83
C TYR A 52 -7.30 -8.30 3.01
N MET A 53 -6.02 -8.68 3.01
CA MET A 53 -5.52 -9.72 2.13
C MET A 53 -6.07 -11.09 2.50
N GLN A 54 -6.26 -11.41 3.79
CA GLN A 54 -6.88 -12.67 4.22
C GLN A 54 -8.32 -12.81 3.71
N ASP A 55 -9.17 -11.82 3.96
CA ASP A 55 -10.54 -11.79 3.43
C ASP A 55 -10.57 -11.87 1.90
N PHE A 56 -9.56 -11.30 1.23
CA PHE A 56 -9.43 -11.38 -0.21
C PHE A 56 -9.07 -12.79 -0.68
N VAL A 57 -8.23 -13.51 0.07
CA VAL A 57 -7.96 -14.94 -0.15
C VAL A 57 -9.23 -15.76 -0.03
N ASP A 58 -9.99 -15.55 1.05
CA ASP A 58 -11.20 -16.32 1.34
C ASP A 58 -12.30 -16.09 0.30
N LYS A 59 -12.33 -14.90 -0.31
CA LYS A 59 -13.26 -14.55 -1.41
C LYS A 59 -12.85 -15.09 -2.78
N HIS A 60 -11.60 -15.51 -2.94
CA HIS A 60 -11.05 -15.99 -4.21
C HIS A 60 -10.42 -17.39 -4.10
N PRO A 61 -11.19 -18.42 -3.68
CA PRO A 61 -10.69 -19.79 -3.60
C PRO A 61 -10.33 -20.39 -4.98
N GLU A 62 -10.77 -19.77 -6.07
CA GLU A 62 -10.44 -20.16 -7.44
C GLU A 62 -9.04 -19.74 -7.89
N TYR A 63 -8.34 -18.90 -7.12
CA TYR A 63 -6.99 -18.45 -7.46
C TYR A 63 -5.94 -19.48 -7.08
N ASP A 64 -5.11 -19.84 -8.06
CA ASP A 64 -3.95 -20.70 -7.86
C ASP A 64 -2.76 -19.93 -7.26
N GLU A 65 -1.71 -20.69 -6.91
CA GLU A 65 -0.48 -20.15 -6.35
C GLU A 65 0.17 -19.10 -7.26
N GLU A 66 0.16 -19.30 -8.58
CA GLU A 66 0.77 -18.38 -9.55
C GLU A 66 0.04 -17.03 -9.56
N LYS A 67 -1.30 -17.07 -9.55
CA LYS A 67 -2.13 -15.87 -9.44
C LYS A 67 -1.85 -15.12 -8.15
N TRP A 68 -1.78 -15.81 -7.02
CA TRP A 68 -1.48 -15.23 -5.71
C TRP A 68 -0.08 -14.63 -5.65
N LEU A 69 0.92 -15.35 -6.14
CA LEU A 69 2.29 -14.84 -6.24
C LEU A 69 2.34 -13.55 -7.08
N GLY A 70 1.62 -13.52 -8.22
CA GLY A 70 1.52 -12.33 -9.05
C GLY A 70 0.85 -11.15 -8.34
N ILE A 71 -0.17 -11.38 -7.51
CA ILE A 71 -0.82 -10.35 -6.69
C ILE A 71 0.16 -9.82 -5.64
N VAL A 72 0.80 -10.71 -4.89
CA VAL A 72 1.79 -10.37 -3.86
C VAL A 72 2.93 -9.55 -4.45
N VAL A 73 3.55 -9.99 -5.55
CA VAL A 73 4.63 -9.25 -6.23
C VAL A 73 4.16 -7.86 -6.67
N ARG A 74 2.94 -7.73 -7.20
CA ARG A 74 2.40 -6.43 -7.61
C ARG A 74 2.14 -5.52 -6.42
N THR A 75 1.70 -6.05 -5.28
CA THR A 75 1.52 -5.29 -4.03
C THR A 75 2.86 -4.81 -3.50
N LEU A 76 3.87 -5.69 -3.41
CA LEU A 76 5.21 -5.34 -2.95
C LEU A 76 5.89 -4.30 -3.85
N LYS A 77 5.72 -4.38 -5.18
CA LYS A 77 6.28 -3.41 -6.14
C LYS A 77 5.71 -1.99 -6.03
N LYS A 78 4.58 -1.79 -5.34
CA LYS A 78 4.05 -0.45 -5.04
C LYS A 78 4.77 0.21 -3.86
N MET A 79 5.45 -0.59 -3.05
CA MET A 79 6.10 -0.14 -1.84
C MET A 79 7.57 0.19 -2.09
N ARG A 80 8.09 1.14 -1.32
CA ARG A 80 9.52 1.37 -1.16
C ARG A 80 10.17 0.19 -0.42
N ALA A 81 11.49 0.04 -0.58
CA ALA A 81 12.25 -1.03 0.07
C ALA A 81 12.07 -1.06 1.60
N GLN A 82 12.03 0.12 2.24
CA GLN A 82 11.82 0.21 3.69
C GLN A 82 10.46 -0.35 4.14
N ALA A 83 9.39 -0.17 3.36
CA ALA A 83 8.07 -0.67 3.70
C ALA A 83 7.95 -2.18 3.43
N GLN A 84 8.61 -2.69 2.38
CA GLN A 84 8.74 -4.14 2.17
C GLN A 84 9.46 -4.80 3.35
N GLN A 85 10.57 -4.20 3.81
CA GLN A 85 11.32 -4.67 4.97
C GLN A 85 10.48 -4.58 6.26
N PHE A 86 9.73 -3.49 6.44
CA PHE A 86 8.82 -3.34 7.58
C PHE A 86 7.80 -4.49 7.67
N ALA A 87 7.25 -4.94 6.54
CA ALA A 87 6.35 -6.09 6.53
C ALA A 87 7.06 -7.41 6.89
N LEU A 88 8.30 -7.60 6.45
CA LEU A 88 9.07 -8.82 6.69
C LEU A 88 9.61 -8.94 8.11
N GLU A 89 9.87 -7.83 8.78
CA GLU A 89 10.34 -7.78 10.17
C GLU A 89 9.23 -8.12 11.19
N GLY A 90 8.02 -8.40 10.72
CA GLY A 90 6.90 -8.80 11.57
C GLY A 90 6.22 -7.63 12.27
N HIS A 91 6.40 -6.40 11.78
CA HIS A 91 5.70 -5.22 12.32
C HIS A 91 4.22 -5.16 11.93
N ILE A 92 3.78 -6.01 11.00
CA ILE A 92 2.36 -6.23 10.64
C ILE A 92 2.04 -7.72 10.66
N ALA A 93 0.76 -8.05 10.86
CA ALA A 93 0.29 -9.42 10.65
C ALA A 93 0.28 -9.75 9.15
N LEU A 94 0.81 -10.92 8.79
CA LEU A 94 0.73 -11.45 7.42
C LEU A 94 -0.40 -12.49 7.33
N PRO A 95 -1.12 -12.59 6.21
CA PRO A 95 -2.13 -13.63 6.01
C PRO A 95 -1.46 -15.00 5.93
N GLU A 96 -1.81 -15.89 6.87
CA GLU A 96 -1.15 -17.20 7.06
C GLU A 96 -0.99 -18.01 5.76
N PRO A 97 -2.01 -18.12 4.88
CA PRO A 97 -1.91 -18.91 3.66
C PRO A 97 -0.86 -18.38 2.66
N LEU A 98 -0.52 -17.08 2.73
CA LEU A 98 0.36 -16.43 1.77
C LEU A 98 1.76 -16.11 2.33
N ILE A 99 2.04 -16.39 3.60
CA ILE A 99 3.37 -16.16 4.20
C ILE A 99 4.50 -16.72 3.31
N PRO A 100 4.43 -17.97 2.81
CA PRO A 100 5.49 -18.52 1.96
C PRO A 100 5.67 -17.74 0.64
N LEU A 101 4.57 -17.26 0.06
CA LEU A 101 4.59 -16.50 -1.20
C LEU A 101 5.12 -15.09 -1.00
N ILE A 102 4.77 -14.43 0.10
CA ILE A 102 5.28 -13.11 0.47
C ILE A 102 6.81 -13.17 0.67
N GLN A 103 7.31 -14.17 1.40
CA GLN A 103 8.74 -14.38 1.61
C GLN A 103 9.48 -14.70 0.30
N LYS A 104 8.90 -15.55 -0.56
CA LYS A 104 9.46 -15.87 -1.88
C LYS A 104 9.51 -14.66 -2.81
N ALA A 105 8.46 -13.84 -2.80
CA ALA A 105 8.36 -12.66 -3.64
C ALA A 105 9.42 -11.61 -3.29
N VAL A 106 9.67 -11.34 -2.00
CA VAL A 106 10.70 -10.36 -1.61
C VAL A 106 12.11 -10.85 -1.91
N SER A 107 12.39 -12.15 -1.78
CA SER A 107 13.70 -12.71 -2.15
C SER A 107 14.01 -12.61 -3.65
N SER A 108 13.01 -12.27 -4.49
CA SER A 108 13.10 -12.19 -5.94
C SER A 108 13.02 -10.75 -6.50
N LEU A 109 12.91 -9.75 -5.62
CA LEU A 109 12.86 -8.32 -5.94
C LEU A 109 14.24 -7.67 -5.80
#